data_AF-A0A9D1LJG6-F1
#
_entry.id   AF-A0A9D1LJG6-F1
#
_cell.length_a   1.000
_cell.length_b   1.000
_cell.length_c   1.000
_cell.angle_alpha   90.00
_cell.angle_beta   90.00
_cell.angle_gamma   90.00
#
_symmetry.space_group_name_H-M   'P 1'
#
loop_
_entity.id
_entity.type
_entity.pdbx_description
1 polymer ?
#
loop_
_entity_poly.entity_id
_entity_poly.type
_entity_poly.pdbx_seq_one_letter_code
_entity_poly.pdbx_strand_id
1 'polypeptide(L)'
;MKKAKKCISLLLLTAAAVVVLAGCSASEESAQTSSSPEASPSSQISSSSQTSASSQTSSTTSQLEPLSQEWKSINEVGEYQGMLDSPIAEITLYGQAGNPYAQVTFSDADLLQTWSAYLTGLQLQEYYRYSQEDQNQLVGSPSPTVTVTTETGEYTLYFTLGVTEIIHTEVSGEETLESRQWEDGNYRLQSGGLIYTLSDPEGFPFEQTYEAAAQRHGTTGP
;
A
#
# COMPACT_ATOMS: atom_id res chain seq x y z
N MET A 1 -41.32 -14.85 -7.53
CA MET A 1 -40.59 -14.21 -8.65
C MET A 1 -40.70 -12.69 -8.51
N LYS A 2 -39.58 -11.99 -8.30
CA LYS A 2 -39.30 -10.60 -8.74
C LYS A 2 -37.88 -10.28 -8.27
N LYS A 3 -36.93 -10.31 -9.22
CA LYS A 3 -35.54 -9.89 -9.03
C LYS A 3 -35.50 -8.36 -9.05
N ALA A 4 -34.75 -7.74 -8.13
CA ALA A 4 -34.31 -6.36 -8.26
C ALA A 4 -32.78 -6.35 -8.25
N LYS A 5 -32.20 -5.98 -9.40
CA LYS A 5 -30.81 -5.55 -9.59
C LYS A 5 -30.76 -4.02 -9.48
N LYS A 6 -29.55 -3.51 -9.20
CA LYS A 6 -29.04 -2.11 -9.27
C LYS A 6 -28.80 -1.51 -7.88
N CYS A 7 -27.72 -0.77 -7.60
CA CYS A 7 -26.60 -0.30 -8.41
C CYS A 7 -25.45 0.04 -7.44
N ILE A 8 -24.22 -0.23 -7.88
CA ILE A 8 -22.98 0.26 -7.29
C ILE A 8 -22.97 1.80 -7.41
N SER A 9 -22.78 2.49 -6.28
CA SER A 9 -22.47 3.92 -6.27
C SER A 9 -21.08 4.07 -5.67
N LEU A 10 -20.11 4.24 -6.57
CA LEU A 10 -18.73 4.63 -6.29
C LEU A 10 -18.75 6.07 -5.75
N LEU A 11 -18.37 6.26 -4.50
CA LEU A 11 -18.24 7.59 -3.89
C LEU A 11 -16.75 7.95 -3.90
N LEU A 12 -16.36 8.80 -4.85
CA LEU A 12 -15.11 9.56 -4.80
C LEU A 12 -15.18 10.49 -3.58
N LEU A 13 -14.24 10.37 -2.65
CA LEU A 13 -13.91 11.46 -1.73
C LEU A 13 -12.53 12.00 -2.12
N THR A 14 -12.55 13.17 -2.75
CA THR A 14 -11.40 14.06 -2.89
C THR A 14 -11.40 15.00 -1.69
N ALA A 15 -10.28 15.08 -0.98
CA ALA A 15 -10.02 16.15 -0.03
C ALA A 15 -8.52 16.50 -0.09
N ALA A 16 -8.16 17.32 -1.07
CA ALA A 16 -6.90 18.06 -1.07
C ALA A 16 -7.11 19.33 -0.22
N ALA A 17 -6.40 19.43 0.90
CA ALA A 17 -6.27 20.68 1.64
C ALA A 17 -5.04 21.42 1.11
N VAL A 18 -5.23 22.38 0.22
CA VAL A 18 -4.19 23.35 -0.16
C VAL A 18 -4.38 24.60 0.70
N VAL A 19 -3.44 24.85 1.59
CA VAL A 19 -3.32 26.12 2.32
C VAL A 19 -2.64 27.12 1.37
N VAL A 20 -3.43 28.04 0.81
CA VAL A 20 -2.91 29.20 0.06
C VAL A 20 -2.60 30.31 1.06
N LEU A 21 -1.31 30.61 1.25
CA LEU A 21 -0.89 31.89 1.82
C LEU A 21 -0.83 32.93 0.69
N ALA A 22 -1.61 33.98 0.88
CA ALA A 22 -1.65 35.17 0.04
C ALA A 22 -0.32 35.93 0.08
N GLY A 23 0.14 36.34 -1.10
CA GLY A 23 1.24 37.29 -1.26
C GLY A 23 1.03 38.10 -2.53
N CYS A 24 0.42 39.28 -2.37
CA CYS A 24 0.20 40.28 -3.41
C CYS A 24 1.51 40.72 -4.09
N SER A 25 1.48 40.91 -5.41
CA SER A 25 1.85 42.20 -6.04
C SER A 25 1.49 42.22 -7.52
N ALA A 26 0.90 43.34 -7.91
CA ALA A 26 0.39 43.67 -9.24
C ALA A 26 1.46 44.33 -10.13
N SER A 27 1.26 44.27 -11.44
CA SER A 27 1.46 45.33 -12.48
C SER A 27 1.37 44.64 -13.86
N GLU A 28 0.41 44.99 -14.73
CA GLU A 28 0.55 45.97 -15.84
C GLU A 28 1.65 45.56 -16.84
N GLU A 29 1.54 45.59 -18.16
CA GLU A 29 0.60 46.14 -19.13
C GLU A 29 1.10 45.62 -20.51
N SER A 30 0.23 45.70 -21.52
CA SER A 30 0.51 45.83 -22.97
C SER A 30 -0.01 44.69 -23.85
N ALA A 31 -1.23 44.93 -24.33
CA ALA A 31 -1.70 44.42 -25.61
C ALA A 31 -1.44 45.50 -26.67
N GLN A 32 -0.89 45.12 -27.82
CA GLN A 32 -0.96 45.93 -29.03
C GLN A 32 -1.04 45.06 -30.30
N THR A 33 -2.20 45.19 -30.96
CA THR A 33 -2.41 45.43 -32.41
C THR A 33 -1.72 44.49 -33.42
N SER A 34 -2.50 43.66 -34.12
CA SER A 34 -3.12 43.94 -35.43
C SER A 34 -2.17 43.72 -36.62
N SER A 35 -2.52 42.82 -37.54
CA SER A 35 -2.96 43.16 -38.91
C SER A 35 -3.10 41.91 -39.80
N SER A 36 -4.31 41.76 -40.34
CA SER A 36 -4.82 41.23 -41.62
C SER A 36 -3.97 40.44 -42.65
N PRO A 37 -4.66 39.69 -43.55
CA PRO A 37 -4.13 38.59 -44.34
C PRO A 37 -3.81 39.00 -45.79
N GLU A 38 -2.91 38.29 -46.47
CA GLU A 38 -3.04 38.10 -47.92
C GLU A 38 -2.13 37.01 -48.50
N ALA A 39 -2.69 36.33 -49.51
CA ALA A 39 -2.07 35.69 -50.66
C ALA A 39 -1.25 34.38 -50.49
N SER A 40 -1.88 33.28 -50.92
CA SER A 40 -1.20 32.16 -51.59
C SER A 40 -0.62 32.62 -52.94
N PRO A 41 0.43 31.95 -53.44
CA PRO A 41 0.17 30.94 -54.47
C PRO A 41 1.03 29.67 -54.36
N SER A 42 0.48 28.61 -54.96
CA SER A 42 1.04 27.27 -55.11
C SER A 42 2.35 27.23 -55.90
N SER A 43 3.28 26.33 -55.54
CA SER A 43 3.60 25.13 -56.37
C SER A 43 4.90 24.43 -55.94
N GLN A 44 4.77 23.11 -55.76
CA GLN A 44 5.65 22.05 -56.27
C GLN A 44 6.99 21.66 -55.58
N ILE A 45 7.03 20.34 -55.32
CA ILE A 45 8.17 19.39 -55.34
C ILE A 45 9.11 19.42 -54.13
N SER A 46 9.02 18.39 -53.28
CA SER A 46 10.08 17.38 -53.09
C SER A 46 9.75 16.44 -51.95
N SER A 47 9.99 15.15 -52.22
CA SER A 47 9.95 14.04 -51.28
C SER A 47 10.87 14.30 -50.08
N SER A 48 10.36 14.10 -48.87
CA SER A 48 11.19 13.86 -47.68
C SER A 48 10.40 13.00 -46.71
N SER A 49 10.87 11.78 -46.51
CA SER A 49 10.45 10.89 -45.45
C SER A 49 10.57 11.61 -44.11
N GLN A 50 9.45 11.95 -43.48
CA GLN A 50 9.43 12.40 -42.10
C GLN A 50 8.82 11.31 -41.25
N THR A 51 9.72 10.62 -40.56
CA THR A 51 9.47 9.78 -39.41
C THR A 51 8.55 10.53 -38.45
N SER A 52 7.31 10.06 -38.30
CA SER A 52 6.45 10.48 -37.20
C SER A 52 7.08 9.97 -35.91
N ALA A 53 7.90 10.81 -35.27
CA ALA A 53 8.27 10.65 -33.88
C ALA A 53 7.00 10.87 -33.06
N SER A 54 6.20 9.82 -32.94
CA SER A 54 5.20 9.72 -31.90
C SER A 54 5.98 9.67 -30.61
N SER A 55 6.02 10.79 -29.89
CA SER A 55 6.47 10.86 -28.50
C SER A 55 5.53 9.98 -27.69
N GLN A 56 5.81 8.68 -27.68
CA GLN A 56 5.30 7.76 -26.70
C GLN A 56 5.95 8.18 -25.39
N THR A 57 5.23 8.95 -24.58
CA THR A 57 5.45 8.96 -23.15
C THR A 57 5.13 7.56 -22.66
N SER A 58 6.13 6.69 -22.71
CA SER A 58 6.09 5.39 -22.04
C SER A 58 5.92 5.68 -20.56
N SER A 59 4.68 5.63 -20.10
CA SER A 59 4.40 5.42 -18.69
C SER A 59 4.78 3.95 -18.45
N THR A 60 6.06 3.72 -18.18
CA THR A 60 6.51 2.43 -17.67
C THR A 60 5.95 2.34 -16.26
N THR A 61 4.73 1.80 -16.15
CA THR A 61 4.29 1.16 -14.92
C THR A 61 5.29 0.03 -14.69
N SER A 62 6.33 0.32 -13.91
CA SER A 62 7.29 -0.66 -13.45
C SER A 62 6.52 -1.67 -12.61
N GLN A 63 6.08 -2.77 -13.23
CA GLN A 63 5.60 -3.93 -12.49
C GLN A 63 6.77 -4.40 -11.63
N LEU A 64 6.65 -4.19 -10.32
CA LEU A 64 7.60 -4.71 -9.35
C LEU A 64 7.51 -6.24 -9.42
N GLU A 65 8.54 -6.86 -10.02
CA GLU A 65 8.71 -8.31 -9.98
C GLU A 65 9.22 -8.73 -8.60
N PRO A 66 8.85 -9.93 -8.11
CA PRO A 66 9.30 -10.41 -6.82
C PRO A 66 10.83 -10.54 -6.78
N LEU A 67 11.43 -10.12 -5.66
CA LEU A 67 12.87 -10.20 -5.43
C LEU A 67 13.39 -11.63 -5.38
N SER A 68 12.52 -12.59 -5.08
CA SER A 68 12.82 -14.01 -5.06
C SER A 68 11.71 -14.84 -5.68
N GLN A 69 12.05 -15.97 -6.28
CA GLN A 69 11.08 -16.98 -6.72
C GLN A 69 10.76 -18.00 -5.62
N GLU A 70 11.50 -17.98 -4.52
CA GLU A 70 11.39 -18.95 -3.43
C GLU A 70 10.28 -18.58 -2.45
N TRP A 71 9.51 -19.59 -2.06
CA TRP A 71 8.50 -19.51 -1.00
C TRP A 71 9.05 -20.15 0.27
N LYS A 72 8.93 -19.44 1.40
CA LYS A 72 9.44 -19.88 2.71
C LYS A 72 8.36 -19.85 3.77
N SER A 73 8.45 -20.73 4.75
CA SER A 73 7.58 -20.65 5.93
C SER A 73 7.88 -19.37 6.71
N ILE A 74 6.88 -18.84 7.41
CA ILE A 74 7.07 -17.70 8.31
C ILE A 74 8.13 -17.98 9.40
N ASN A 75 8.28 -19.24 9.85
CA ASN A 75 9.31 -19.64 10.81
C ASN A 75 10.76 -19.51 10.29
N GLU A 76 10.94 -19.36 8.97
CA GLU A 76 12.26 -19.18 8.36
C GLU A 76 12.64 -17.70 8.22
N VAL A 77 11.71 -16.78 8.51
CA VAL A 77 11.99 -15.35 8.58
C VAL A 77 12.63 -15.05 9.94
N GLY A 78 13.79 -14.38 9.93
CA GLY A 78 14.62 -14.23 11.13
C GLY A 78 13.91 -13.62 12.35
N GLU A 79 13.01 -12.65 12.14
CA GLU A 79 12.23 -12.02 13.22
C GLU A 79 11.15 -12.95 13.82
N TYR A 80 10.74 -13.99 13.09
CA TYR A 80 9.68 -14.93 13.47
C TYR A 80 10.20 -16.34 13.69
N GLN A 81 11.52 -16.50 13.79
CA GLN A 81 12.14 -17.80 13.95
C GLN A 81 11.63 -18.49 15.22
N GLY A 82 11.12 -19.72 15.03
CA GLY A 82 10.58 -20.55 16.10
C GLY A 82 9.22 -20.11 16.65
N MET A 83 8.54 -19.14 16.03
CA MET A 83 7.20 -18.71 16.44
C MET A 83 6.22 -19.89 16.49
N LEU A 84 6.25 -20.77 15.49
CA LEU A 84 5.34 -21.92 15.41
C LEU A 84 5.90 -23.20 16.06
N ASP A 85 7.04 -23.12 16.76
CA ASP A 85 7.60 -24.26 17.49
C ASP A 85 6.89 -24.51 18.83
N SER A 86 6.08 -23.54 19.28
CA SER A 86 5.27 -23.60 20.50
C SER A 86 3.80 -23.30 20.17
N PRO A 87 2.83 -23.88 20.90
CA PRO A 87 1.42 -23.55 20.74
C PRO A 87 1.15 -22.06 20.93
N ILE A 88 0.26 -21.52 20.11
CA ILE A 88 -0.26 -20.16 20.29
C ILE A 88 -1.19 -20.16 21.51
N ALA A 89 -0.89 -19.29 22.47
CA ALA A 89 -1.64 -19.14 23.71
C ALA A 89 -2.65 -17.98 23.64
N GLU A 90 -2.30 -16.90 22.93
CA GLU A 90 -3.12 -15.69 22.83
C GLU A 90 -2.78 -14.91 21.55
N ILE A 91 -3.77 -14.19 21.02
CA ILE A 91 -3.58 -13.27 19.90
C ILE A 91 -4.18 -11.91 20.24
N THR A 92 -3.45 -10.85 19.91
CA THR A 92 -3.95 -9.48 19.90
C THR A 92 -4.00 -8.97 18.46
N LEU A 93 -5.17 -8.49 18.04
CA LEU A 93 -5.38 -7.86 16.73
C LEU A 93 -5.60 -6.36 16.91
N TYR A 94 -4.97 -5.56 16.06
CA TYR A 94 -5.04 -4.09 16.12
C TYR A 94 -5.92 -3.55 15.01
N GLY A 95 -6.82 -2.64 15.37
CA GLY A 95 -7.96 -2.21 14.58
C GLY A 95 -7.63 -1.61 13.22
N GLN A 96 -8.64 -1.64 12.34
CA GLN A 96 -8.53 -1.13 10.98
C GLN A 96 -8.41 0.41 10.94
N ALA A 97 -8.13 0.96 9.76
CA ALA A 97 -7.85 2.38 9.50
C ALA A 97 -8.83 3.41 10.10
N GLY A 98 -10.07 3.01 10.44
CA GLY A 98 -11.04 3.88 11.12
C GLY A 98 -10.83 4.04 12.63
N ASN A 99 -10.15 3.09 13.29
CA ASN A 99 -9.72 3.18 14.68
C ASN A 99 -8.45 2.31 14.89
N PRO A 100 -7.27 2.81 14.48
CA PRO A 100 -6.02 2.04 14.53
C PRO A 100 -5.56 1.74 15.97
N TYR A 101 -6.18 2.37 16.97
CA TYR A 101 -5.86 2.16 18.38
C TYR A 101 -6.81 1.17 19.07
N ALA A 102 -7.86 0.70 18.40
CA ALA A 102 -8.77 -0.31 18.94
C ALA A 102 -8.18 -1.70 18.76
N GLN A 103 -7.71 -2.32 19.82
CA GLN A 103 -7.21 -3.69 19.82
C GLN A 103 -8.20 -4.66 20.46
N VAL A 104 -8.16 -5.91 20.03
CA VAL A 104 -8.87 -7.03 20.66
C VAL A 104 -7.91 -8.16 20.93
N THR A 105 -7.96 -8.68 22.16
CA THR A 105 -7.13 -9.80 22.62
C THR A 105 -8.03 -10.99 22.92
N PHE A 106 -7.64 -12.18 22.46
CA PHE A 106 -8.41 -13.41 22.68
C PHE A 106 -7.51 -14.65 22.80
N SER A 107 -8.03 -15.64 23.51
CA SER A 107 -7.47 -16.99 23.66
C SER A 107 -8.52 -18.09 23.40
N ASP A 108 -9.60 -17.74 22.67
CA ASP A 108 -10.64 -18.70 22.31
C ASP A 108 -10.08 -19.82 21.41
N ALA A 109 -10.32 -21.08 21.77
CA ALA A 109 -9.75 -22.22 21.07
C ALA A 109 -10.10 -22.28 19.57
N ASP A 110 -11.31 -21.87 19.18
CA ASP A 110 -11.74 -21.84 17.77
C ASP A 110 -10.98 -20.78 16.97
N LEU A 111 -10.84 -19.57 17.51
CA LEU A 111 -10.10 -18.48 16.86
C LEU A 111 -8.60 -18.77 16.82
N LEU A 112 -8.02 -19.30 17.89
CA LEU A 112 -6.62 -19.73 17.92
C LEU A 112 -6.35 -20.85 16.91
N GLN A 113 -7.28 -21.79 16.74
CA GLN A 113 -7.15 -22.84 15.73
C GLN A 113 -7.15 -22.26 14.31
N THR A 114 -7.99 -21.26 14.02
CA THR A 114 -7.98 -20.56 12.73
C THR A 114 -6.62 -19.92 12.44
N TRP A 115 -6.07 -19.19 13.40
CA TRP A 115 -4.77 -18.53 13.24
C TRP A 115 -3.60 -19.52 13.16
N SER A 116 -3.61 -20.57 13.98
CA SER A 116 -2.60 -21.63 13.94
C SER A 116 -2.59 -22.32 12.59
N ALA A 117 -3.76 -22.65 12.03
CA ALA A 117 -3.88 -23.26 10.71
C ALA A 117 -3.36 -22.34 9.60
N TYR A 118 -3.76 -21.06 9.65
CA TYR A 118 -3.30 -20.06 8.68
C TYR A 118 -1.78 -19.87 8.73
N LEU A 119 -1.20 -19.57 9.91
CA LEU A 119 0.24 -19.31 10.04
C LEU A 119 1.10 -20.54 9.71
N THR A 120 0.63 -21.75 10.03
CA THR A 120 1.32 -23.00 9.68
C THR A 120 1.34 -23.23 8.16
N GLY A 121 0.25 -22.88 7.47
CA GLY A 121 0.16 -22.99 6.01
C GLY A 121 0.76 -21.82 5.25
N LEU A 122 1.02 -20.70 5.92
CA LEU A 122 1.48 -19.46 5.31
C LEU A 122 2.90 -19.61 4.75
N GLN A 123 3.03 -19.34 3.46
CA GLN A 123 4.32 -19.16 2.81
C GLN A 123 4.51 -17.71 2.38
N LEU A 124 5.75 -17.27 2.41
CA LEU A 124 6.19 -15.91 2.15
C LEU A 124 7.19 -15.89 0.99
N GLN A 125 7.00 -14.94 0.08
CA GLN A 125 7.93 -14.69 -1.03
C GLN A 125 8.41 -13.24 -0.95
N GLU A 126 9.72 -13.03 -0.98
CA GLU A 126 10.29 -11.67 -0.99
C GLU A 126 9.83 -10.90 -2.23
N TYR A 127 9.21 -9.75 -2.01
CA TYR A 127 8.59 -8.96 -3.07
C TYR A 127 9.27 -7.61 -3.27
N TYR A 128 9.55 -6.90 -2.18
CA TYR A 128 10.15 -5.57 -2.22
C TYR A 128 11.01 -5.36 -0.98
N ARG A 129 12.04 -4.52 -1.08
CA ARG A 129 12.94 -4.19 0.01
C ARG A 129 13.23 -2.69 -0.01
N TYR A 130 12.97 -2.02 1.10
CA TYR A 130 13.40 -0.65 1.29
C TYR A 130 14.93 -0.56 1.30
N SER A 131 15.49 0.47 0.64
CA SER A 131 16.91 0.76 0.81
C SER A 131 17.20 1.12 2.27
N GLN A 132 18.45 1.00 2.71
CA GLN A 132 18.81 1.38 4.08
C GLN A 132 18.56 2.87 4.34
N GLU A 133 18.71 3.69 3.30
CA GLU A 133 18.41 5.11 3.35
C GLU A 133 16.92 5.35 3.57
N ASP A 134 16.06 4.72 2.76
CA ASP A 134 14.60 4.83 2.92
C ASP A 134 14.16 4.35 4.30
N GLN A 135 14.71 3.23 4.79
CA GLN A 135 14.41 2.72 6.13
C GLN A 135 14.76 3.71 7.24
N ASN A 136 15.84 4.49 7.07
CA ASN A 136 16.22 5.52 8.04
C ASN A 136 15.32 6.76 7.96
N GLN A 137 14.76 7.04 6.78
CA GLN A 137 13.87 8.17 6.54
C GLN A 137 12.41 7.88 6.91
N LEU A 138 11.96 6.63 6.80
CA LEU A 138 10.64 6.19 7.25
C LEU A 138 10.59 6.24 8.79
N VAL A 139 10.27 7.42 9.32
CA VAL A 139 10.23 7.66 10.76
C VAL A 139 9.02 6.97 11.39
N GLY A 140 9.28 5.98 12.24
CA GLY A 140 8.27 5.28 13.04
C GLY A 140 8.22 3.78 12.76
N SER A 141 7.87 2.99 13.77
CA SER A 141 7.58 1.57 13.55
C SER A 141 6.23 1.46 12.83
N PRO A 142 6.07 0.54 11.85
CA PRO A 142 4.75 0.26 11.29
C PRO A 142 3.76 -0.05 12.43
N SER A 143 2.50 0.34 12.27
CA SER A 143 1.49 0.00 13.27
C SER A 143 1.35 -1.52 13.34
N PRO A 144 1.41 -2.14 14.53
CA PRO A 144 1.27 -3.58 14.65
C PRO A 144 -0.08 -3.99 14.08
N THR A 145 -0.14 -5.15 13.43
CA THR A 145 -1.42 -5.72 12.95
C THR A 145 -1.85 -6.88 13.81
N VAL A 146 -0.89 -7.75 14.16
CA VAL A 146 -1.14 -8.96 14.94
C VAL A 146 0.02 -9.14 15.91
N THR A 147 -0.28 -9.33 17.19
CA THR A 147 0.67 -9.89 18.15
C THR A 147 0.25 -11.32 18.44
N VAL A 148 1.17 -12.27 18.23
CA VAL A 148 1.02 -13.69 18.53
C VAL A 148 1.83 -13.99 19.77
N THR A 149 1.15 -14.39 20.83
CA THR A 149 1.76 -14.84 22.08
C THR A 149 1.70 -16.36 22.12
N THR A 150 2.87 -16.99 22.20
CA THR A 150 3.04 -18.44 22.37
C THR A 150 3.42 -18.75 23.80
N GLU A 151 3.51 -20.02 24.17
CA GLU A 151 3.98 -20.40 25.51
C GLU A 151 5.45 -20.01 25.74
N THR A 152 6.21 -19.70 24.68
CA THR A 152 7.65 -19.44 24.73
C THR A 152 8.06 -18.03 24.32
N GLY A 153 7.17 -17.23 23.73
CA GLY A 153 7.53 -15.89 23.25
C GLY A 153 6.35 -15.07 22.73
N GLU A 154 6.66 -13.84 22.35
CA GLU A 154 5.72 -12.89 21.75
C GLU A 154 6.30 -12.39 20.43
N TYR A 155 5.47 -12.38 19.38
CA TYR A 155 5.85 -12.08 18.01
C TYR A 155 4.87 -11.08 17.42
N THR A 156 5.37 -9.97 16.87
CA THR A 156 4.52 -8.93 16.25
C THR A 156 4.65 -8.94 14.75
N LEU A 157 3.53 -9.14 14.05
CA LEU A 157 3.42 -9.15 12.60
C LEU A 157 2.80 -7.85 12.09
N TYR A 158 3.38 -7.33 11.01
CA TYR A 158 2.97 -6.09 10.36
C TYR A 158 2.43 -6.43 8.97
N PHE A 159 1.10 -6.53 8.84
CA PHE A 159 0.46 -6.71 7.54
C PHE A 159 0.05 -5.34 6.98
N THR A 160 0.40 -5.09 5.73
CA THR A 160 0.15 -3.81 5.05
C THR A 160 -0.57 -4.01 3.72
N LEU A 161 -1.51 -3.12 3.43
CA LEU A 161 -2.21 -3.01 2.13
C LEU A 161 -1.50 -2.06 1.15
N GLY A 162 -0.34 -1.52 1.55
CA GLY A 162 0.45 -0.65 0.70
C GLY A 162 1.90 -0.51 1.13
N VAL A 163 2.58 0.40 0.44
CA VAL A 163 3.97 0.79 0.65
C VAL A 163 4.03 2.29 0.77
N THR A 164 4.99 2.79 1.53
CA THR A 164 5.31 4.22 1.54
C THR A 164 6.56 4.41 0.73
N GLU A 165 6.45 5.07 -0.42
CA GLU A 165 7.57 5.42 -1.28
C GLU A 165 8.09 6.82 -0.94
N ILE A 166 9.41 6.99 -0.99
CA ILE A 166 10.06 8.30 -0.90
C ILE A 166 10.28 8.81 -2.31
N ILE A 167 9.52 9.80 -2.71
CA ILE A 167 9.62 10.39 -4.04
C ILE A 167 10.55 11.59 -3.97
N HIS A 168 11.63 11.51 -4.74
CA HIS A 168 12.58 12.59 -4.92
C HIS A 168 12.18 13.42 -6.14
N THR A 169 11.78 14.66 -5.93
CA THR A 169 11.44 15.56 -7.04
C THR A 169 12.69 16.29 -7.51
N GLU A 170 13.28 15.83 -8.63
CA GLU A 170 14.55 16.36 -9.17
C GLU A 170 14.56 17.88 -9.39
N VAL A 171 13.40 18.48 -9.64
CA VAL A 171 13.27 19.90 -9.96
C VAL A 171 13.31 20.80 -8.72
N SER A 172 12.76 20.34 -7.58
CA SER A 172 12.73 21.11 -6.33
C SER A 172 13.74 20.62 -5.29
N GLY A 173 14.28 19.41 -5.46
CA GLY A 173 15.06 18.72 -4.42
C GLY A 173 14.22 18.36 -3.19
N GLU A 174 12.89 18.41 -3.30
CA GLU A 174 11.96 18.06 -2.22
C GLU A 174 11.73 16.54 -2.20
N GLU A 175 11.82 15.97 -1.00
CA GLU A 175 11.43 14.60 -0.71
C GLU A 175 10.00 14.59 -0.18
N THR A 176 9.13 13.79 -0.81
CA THR A 176 7.76 13.59 -0.35
C THR A 176 7.51 12.11 -0.05
N LEU A 177 6.84 11.85 1.08
CA LEU A 177 6.37 10.50 1.41
C LEU A 177 5.00 10.28 0.77
N GLU A 178 4.91 9.32 -0.14
CA GLU A 178 3.65 8.91 -0.74
C GLU A 178 3.31 7.46 -0.38
N SER A 179 2.15 7.25 0.25
CA SER A 179 1.63 5.91 0.48
C SER A 179 0.82 5.45 -0.74
N ARG A 180 1.22 4.32 -1.32
CA ARG A 180 0.51 3.66 -2.42
C ARG A 180 -0.03 2.31 -1.96
N GLN A 181 -1.29 2.01 -2.28
CA GLN A 181 -1.84 0.67 -2.07
C GLN A 181 -1.27 -0.32 -3.09
N TRP A 182 -1.16 -1.59 -2.72
CA TRP A 182 -0.81 -2.64 -3.65
C TRP A 182 -1.88 -2.76 -4.74
N GLU A 183 -1.45 -2.94 -5.99
CA GLU A 183 -2.36 -2.97 -7.15
C GLU A 183 -3.39 -4.11 -7.06
N ASP A 184 -3.02 -5.21 -6.40
CA ASP A 184 -3.88 -6.37 -6.21
C ASP A 184 -4.80 -6.25 -4.97
N GLY A 185 -4.63 -5.20 -4.16
CA GLY A 185 -5.42 -4.95 -2.95
C GLY A 185 -5.20 -5.97 -1.83
N ASN A 186 -4.18 -6.82 -1.94
CA ASN A 186 -3.94 -7.90 -0.98
C ASN A 186 -2.94 -7.47 0.09
N TYR A 187 -3.08 -8.03 1.29
CA TYR A 187 -2.09 -7.82 2.35
C TYR A 187 -0.71 -8.37 1.95
N ARG A 188 0.31 -7.71 2.48
CA ARG A 188 1.71 -8.12 2.46
C ARG A 188 2.27 -8.10 3.87
N LEU A 189 3.20 -8.98 4.18
CA LEU A 189 3.90 -8.96 5.47
C LEU A 189 5.14 -8.08 5.38
N GLN A 190 5.33 -7.18 6.33
CA GLN A 190 6.53 -6.35 6.47
C GLN A 190 7.38 -6.84 7.64
N SER A 191 8.68 -7.07 7.40
CA SER A 191 9.65 -7.48 8.41
C SER A 191 11.06 -7.05 7.99
N GLY A 192 11.83 -6.44 8.90
CA GLY A 192 13.22 -6.02 8.64
C GLY A 192 13.44 -5.17 7.37
N GLY A 193 12.47 -4.33 6.99
CA GLY A 193 12.53 -3.53 5.76
C GLY A 193 12.25 -4.31 4.46
N LEU A 194 11.97 -5.61 4.54
CA LEU A 194 11.40 -6.39 3.45
C LEU A 194 9.87 -6.40 3.51
N ILE A 195 9.29 -6.50 2.32
CA ILE A 195 7.88 -6.79 2.09
C ILE A 195 7.78 -8.15 1.42
N TYR A 196 6.90 -8.99 1.95
CA TYR A 196 6.66 -10.35 1.48
C TYR A 196 5.25 -10.50 0.94
N THR A 197 5.13 -11.14 -0.22
CA THR A 197 3.86 -11.67 -0.73
C THR A 197 3.44 -12.90 0.05
N LEU A 198 2.14 -13.03 0.29
CA LEU A 198 1.52 -14.14 1.00
C LEU A 198 1.07 -15.19 -0.02
N SER A 199 1.24 -16.48 0.28
CA SER A 199 0.76 -17.57 -0.59
C SER A 199 -0.76 -17.69 -0.63
N ASP A 200 -1.45 -17.23 0.42
CA ASP A 200 -2.91 -17.25 0.54
C ASP A 200 -3.43 -15.93 1.14
N PRO A 201 -3.42 -14.83 0.35
CA PRO A 201 -3.88 -13.54 0.85
C PRO A 201 -5.39 -13.48 1.08
N GLU A 202 -6.18 -14.28 0.34
CA GLU A 202 -7.64 -14.34 0.50
C GLU A 202 -8.05 -15.10 1.76
N GLY A 203 -7.24 -16.07 2.20
CA GLY A 203 -7.42 -16.81 3.44
C GLY A 203 -7.02 -16.07 4.71
N PHE A 204 -6.59 -14.80 4.61
CA PHE A 204 -6.14 -14.03 5.77
C PHE A 204 -7.27 -13.84 6.79
N PRO A 205 -7.17 -14.41 8.01
CA PRO A 205 -8.31 -14.54 8.93
C PRO A 205 -8.61 -13.27 9.73
N PHE A 206 -7.92 -12.16 9.45
CA PHE A 206 -7.91 -10.98 10.30
C PHE A 206 -9.30 -10.40 10.54
N GLU A 207 -10.04 -10.05 9.48
CA GLU A 207 -11.32 -9.36 9.63
C GLU A 207 -12.36 -10.22 10.35
N GLN A 208 -12.49 -11.48 9.93
CA GLN A 208 -13.42 -12.44 10.55
C GLN A 208 -13.10 -12.67 12.03
N THR A 209 -11.83 -12.86 12.38
CA THR A 209 -11.45 -13.16 13.77
C THR A 209 -11.48 -11.91 14.65
N TYR A 210 -11.17 -10.73 14.11
CA TYR A 210 -11.33 -9.45 14.81
C TYR A 210 -12.79 -9.22 15.19
N GLU A 211 -13.73 -9.33 14.24
CA GLU A 211 -15.15 -9.12 14.50
C GLU A 211 -15.69 -10.11 15.54
N ALA A 212 -15.34 -11.40 15.40
CA ALA A 212 -15.75 -12.44 16.33
C ALA A 212 -15.20 -12.20 17.74
N ALA A 213 -13.92 -11.86 17.86
CA ALA A 213 -13.30 -11.58 19.14
C ALA A 213 -13.88 -10.29 19.77
N ALA A 214 -14.08 -9.24 18.97
CA ALA A 214 -14.63 -7.97 19.45
C ALA A 214 -16.07 -8.14 19.97
N GLN A 215 -16.88 -9.01 19.34
CA GLN A 215 -18.21 -9.34 19.84
C GLN A 215 -18.17 -10.09 21.18
N ARG A 216 -17.16 -10.94 21.40
CA ARG A 216 -17.05 -11.79 22.60
C ARG A 216 -16.41 -11.06 23.78
N HIS A 217 -15.34 -10.32 23.51
CA HIS A 217 -14.44 -9.75 24.51
C HIS A 217 -14.46 -8.22 24.56
N GLY A 218 -15.11 -7.57 23.58
CA GLY A 218 -15.02 -6.13 23.37
C GLY A 218 -13.70 -5.72 22.71
N THR A 219 -13.56 -4.42 22.49
CA THR A 219 -12.31 -3.81 22.03
C THR A 219 -11.75 -2.91 23.13
N THR A 220 -10.44 -2.84 23.23
CA THR A 220 -9.72 -1.91 24.10
C THR A 220 -9.01 -0.87 23.25
N GLY A 221 -8.93 0.36 23.70
CA GLY A 221 -8.25 1.45 23.00
C GLY A 221 -8.35 2.73 23.83
N PRO A 222 -7.43 3.70 23.63
CA PRO A 222 -7.50 5.01 24.25
C PRO A 222 -8.78 5.78 23.90
#